data_AF-A0A7J7K388-F1
#
_entry.id   AF-A0A7J7K388-F1
#
_cell.length_a   1.000
_cell.length_b   1.000
_cell.length_c   1.000
_cell.angle_alpha   90.00
_cell.angle_beta   90.00
_cell.angle_gamma   90.00
#
_symmetry.space_group_name_H-M   'P 1'
#
loop_
_entity.id
_entity.type
_entity.pdbx_description
1 polymer ?
#
loop_
_entity_poly.entity_id
_entity_poly.type
_entity_poly.pdbx_seq_one_letter_code
_entity_poly.pdbx_strand_id
1 'polypeptide(L)' 'MASKNCLVKNLESVETLGSTSTICSDKTGTLTQNRMTVAHMWFDNTIFEADTSDDQTSKETIYTLSSASYLYTM' A
#
# COMPACT_ATOMS: atom_id res chain seq x y z
N MET A 1 -15.42 14.95 -12.65
CA MET A 1 -15.35 13.88 -11.62
C MET A 1 -15.36 12.49 -12.27
N ALA A 2 -16.33 12.17 -13.11
CA ALA A 2 -16.43 10.86 -13.76
C ALA A 2 -15.19 10.45 -14.59
N SER A 3 -14.63 11.36 -15.37
CA SER A 3 -13.38 11.12 -16.15
C SER A 3 -12.13 10.90 -15.29
N LYS A 4 -12.21 11.18 -13.98
CA LYS A 4 -11.13 10.95 -13.00
C LYS A 4 -11.45 9.77 -12.08
N ASN A 5 -12.28 8.82 -12.53
CA ASN A 5 -12.73 7.65 -11.76
C ASN A 5 -13.50 7.99 -10.46
N CYS A 6 -14.07 9.19 -10.36
CA CYS A 6 -14.91 9.60 -9.23
C CYS A 6 -16.37 9.66 -9.67
N LEU A 7 -17.13 8.61 -9.35
CA LEU A 7 -18.57 8.54 -9.60
C LEU A 7 -19.33 9.29 -8.50
N VAL A 8 -20.04 10.35 -8.88
CA VAL A 8 -20.90 11.10 -7.98
C VAL A 8 -22.34 10.64 -8.18
N LYS A 9 -22.97 10.11 -7.13
CA LYS A 9 -24.39 9.68 -7.17
C LYS A 9 -25.35 10.85 -6.92
N ASN A 10 -25.00 11.75 -6.00
CA ASN A 10 -25.79 12.91 -5.63
C ASN A 10 -24.98 14.19 -5.88
N LEU A 11 -25.53 15.14 -6.66
CA LEU A 11 -24.79 16.33 -7.08
C LEU A 11 -24.45 17.26 -5.90
N GLU A 12 -25.31 17.32 -4.88
CA GLU A 12 -25.11 18.06 -3.63
C GLU A 12 -23.85 17.63 -2.87
N SER A 13 -23.46 16.35 -2.98
CA SER A 13 -22.26 15.83 -2.31
C SER A 13 -20.96 16.45 -2.81
N VAL A 14 -20.96 17.03 -4.02
CA VAL A 14 -19.79 17.75 -4.56
C VAL A 14 -19.51 19.02 -3.75
N GLU A 15 -20.56 19.74 -3.37
CA GLU A 15 -20.45 20.95 -2.55
C GLU A 15 -20.09 20.62 -1.10
N THR A 16 -20.68 19.55 -0.54
CA THR A 16 -20.32 19.05 0.80
C THR A 16 -18.84 18.66 0.87
N LEU A 17 -18.31 18.00 -0.16
CA LEU A 17 -16.88 17.67 -0.21
C LEU A 17 -16.00 18.93 -0.26
N GLY A 18 -16.44 19.99 -0.95
CA GLY A 18 -15.73 21.27 -1.01
C GLY A 18 -15.68 22.05 0.30
N SER A 19 -16.62 21.78 1.22
CA SER A 19 -16.74 22.44 2.54
C SER A 19 -16.31 21.52 3.71
N THR A 20 -15.85 20.30 3.41
CA THR A 20 -15.41 19.33 4.41
C THR A 20 -14.09 19.77 5.05
N SER A 21 -14.03 19.81 6.39
CA SER A 21 -12.83 20.18 7.16
C SER A 21 -12.09 18.99 7.78
N THR A 22 -12.69 17.80 7.80
CA THR A 22 -12.10 16.57 8.35
C THR A 22 -12.57 15.36 7.56
N ILE A 23 -11.64 14.47 7.22
CA ILE A 23 -11.94 13.21 6.49
C ILE A 23 -11.63 12.05 7.43
N CYS A 24 -12.67 11.27 7.74
CA CYS A 24 -12.54 10.01 8.46
C CYS A 24 -12.37 8.88 7.44
N SER A 25 -11.13 8.50 7.15
CA SER A 25 -10.82 7.39 6.24
C SER A 25 -10.63 6.08 6.99
N ASP A 26 -11.10 4.98 6.41
CA ASP A 26 -10.74 3.64 6.86
C ASP A 26 -9.29 3.29 6.46
N LYS A 27 -8.63 2.39 7.18
CA LYS A 27 -7.25 1.98 6.89
C LYS A 27 -7.20 0.94 5.77
N THR A 28 -7.89 -0.19 5.96
CA THR A 28 -7.72 -1.37 5.11
C THR A 28 -8.61 -1.25 3.87
N GLY A 29 -8.03 -1.32 2.67
CA GLY A 29 -8.77 -1.18 1.41
C GLY A 29 -9.17 0.25 1.03
N THR A 30 -8.88 1.25 1.89
CA THR A 30 -9.00 2.67 1.56
C THR A 30 -7.63 3.35 1.54
N LEU A 31 -6.88 3.34 2.64
CA LEU A 31 -5.51 3.88 2.67
C LEU A 31 -4.47 2.86 2.18
N THR A 32 -4.69 1.58 2.47
CA THR A 32 -3.82 0.48 2.04
C THR A 32 -4.45 -0.29 0.89
N GLN A 33 -3.62 -0.96 0.09
CA GLN A 33 -4.06 -1.81 -1.03
C GLN A 33 -4.82 -3.08 -0.58
N ASN A 34 -5.01 -3.29 0.73
CA ASN A 34 -5.54 -4.54 1.30
C ASN A 34 -4.77 -5.78 0.79
N ARG A 35 -3.45 -5.64 0.66
CA ARG A 35 -2.53 -6.66 0.20
C ARG A 35 -1.30 -6.64 1.12
N MET A 36 -0.97 -7.79 1.68
CA MET A 36 0.24 -7.92 2.47
C MET A 36 1.44 -8.03 1.53
N THR A 37 2.42 -7.15 1.71
CA THR A 37 3.64 -7.09 0.90
C THR A 37 4.84 -6.95 1.84
N VAL A 38 5.93 -7.67 1.56
CA VAL A 38 7.18 -7.51 2.30
C VAL A 38 7.73 -6.12 1.99
N ALA A 39 7.95 -5.29 3.01
CA ALA A 39 8.52 -3.95 2.86
C ALA A 39 10.03 -3.92 3.13
N HIS A 40 10.48 -4.71 4.11
CA HIS A 40 11.88 -4.72 4.54
C HIS A 40 12.36 -6.14 4.87
N MET A 41 13.64 -6.37 4.63
CA MET A 41 14.36 -7.58 5.03
C MET A 41 15.57 -7.16 5.88
N TRP A 42 15.86 -7.93 6.92
CA TRP A 42 17.04 -7.71 7.76
C TRP A 42 17.93 -8.95 7.74
N PHE A 43 19.16 -8.78 7.28
CA PHE A 43 20.20 -9.81 7.30
C PHE A 43 21.59 -9.14 7.27
N ASP A 44 22.62 -9.85 7.72
CA ASP A 44 24.01 -9.33 7.78
C ASP A 44 24.12 -7.94 8.41
N ASN A 45 23.38 -7.73 9.50
CA ASN A 45 23.31 -6.48 10.25
C ASN A 45 22.95 -5.25 9.38
N THR A 46 22.22 -5.47 8.29
CA THR A 46 21.84 -4.48 7.28
C THR A 46 20.34 -4.58 6.98
N ILE A 47 19.69 -3.46 6.70
CA ILE A 47 18.28 -3.38 6.31
C ILE A 47 18.20 -3.19 4.80
N PHE A 48 17.41 -4.03 4.15
CA PHE A 48 17.13 -3.97 2.72
C PHE A 48 15.65 -3.64 2.50
N GLU A 49 15.37 -2.67 1.64
CA GLU A 49 14.01 -2.33 1.24
C GLU A 49 13.56 -3.21 0.07
N ALA A 50 12.36 -3.77 0.17
CA ALA A 50 11.74 -4.56 -0.87
C ALA A 50 10.85 -3.67 -1.76
N ASP A 51 10.79 -4.01 -3.05
CA ASP A 51 9.91 -3.32 -3.99
C ASP A 51 8.46 -3.70 -3.69
N THR A 52 7.67 -2.73 -3.24
CA THR A 52 6.26 -2.89 -2.90
C THR A 52 5.31 -2.50 -4.03
N SER A 53 5.83 -2.14 -5.21
CA SER A 53 5.02 -1.80 -6.38
C SER A 53 4.33 -3.03 -6.98
N ASP A 54 3.23 -2.79 -7.71
CA ASP A 54 2.44 -3.86 -8.33
C ASP A 54 3.14 -4.52 -9.55
N ASP A 55 4.20 -3.90 -10.08
CA ASP A 55 4.93 -4.33 -11.27
C ASP A 55 6.15 -5.21 -10.93
N GLN A 56 5.97 -6.25 -10.12
CA GLN A 56 7.02 -7.22 -9.81
C GLN A 56 7.33 -8.12 -11.02
N THR A 57 8.00 -7.56 -12.02
CA THR A 57 8.63 -8.32 -13.09
C THR A 57 9.79 -9.08 -12.47
N SER A 58 9.64 -10.39 -12.32
CA SER A 58 10.59 -11.38 -11.78
C SER A 58 12.07 -11.00 -11.98
N LYS A 59 12.63 -10.23 -11.04
CA LYS A 59 14.06 -10.24 -10.79
C LYS A 59 14.28 -11.27 -9.70
N GLU A 60 14.54 -12.50 -10.13
CA GLU A 60 15.12 -13.53 -9.27
C GLU A 60 16.42 -12.96 -8.69
N THR A 61 16.37 -12.43 -7.48
CA THR A 61 17.56 -12.34 -6.67
C THR A 61 17.39 -13.33 -5.53
N ILE A 62 17.83 -14.55 -5.84
CA ILE A 62 18.09 -15.64 -4.90
C ILE A 62 19.10 -15.10 -3.87
N TYR A 63 18.61 -14.51 -2.78
CA TYR A 63 19.41 -14.34 -1.58
C TYR A 63 19.13 -15.55 -0.69
N THR A 64 20.02 -16.53 -0.81
CA THR A 64 20.34 -17.60 0.15
C THR A 64 19.49 -17.64 1.41
N LEU A 65 18.54 -18.57 1.43
CA LEU A 65 17.73 -19.03 2.57
C LEU A 65 18.59 -19.73 3.64
N SER A 66 19.61 -19.07 4.19
CA SER A 66 20.45 -19.66 5.23
C SER A 66 20.28 -19.04 6.61
N SER A 67 19.77 -17.80 6.75
CA SER A 67 19.88 -17.10 8.05
C SER A 67 18.77 -16.10 8.37
N ALA A 68 17.83 -15.82 7.47
CA ALA A 68 16.80 -14.81 7.73
C ALA A 68 15.70 -15.41 8.61
N SER A 69 15.82 -15.21 9.92
CA SER A 69 14.74 -15.42 10.87
C SER A 69 13.54 -14.60 10.41
N TYR A 70 12.52 -15.28 9.89
CA TYR A 70 11.30 -14.68 9.35
C TYR A 70 10.58 -13.92 10.48
N LEU A 71 10.78 -12.60 10.55
CA LEU A 71 9.88 -11.76 11.34
C LEU A 71 8.66 -11.41 10.48
N TYR A 72 7.67 -12.29 10.52
CA TYR A 72 6.32 -12.01 10.08
C TYR A 72 5.70 -11.05 11.12
N THR A 73 5.81 -9.74 10.90
CA THR A 73 5.08 -8.77 11.72
C THR A 73 3.72 -8.51 11.08
N MET A 74 2.67 -8.82 11.86
CA MET A 74 1.25 -8.54 11.60
C MET A 74 0.94 -7.04 11.53
#